data_AF-A0A6V7JJM2-F1
#
_entry.id   AF-A0A6V7JJM2-F1
#
_cell.length_a   1.000
_cell.length_b   1.000
_cell.length_c   1.000
_cell.angle_alpha   90.00
_cell.angle_beta   90.00
_cell.angle_gamma   90.00
#
_symmetry.space_group_name_H-M   'P 1'
#
loop_
_entity.id
_entity.type
_entity.pdbx_description
1 polymer ?
#
loop_
_entity_poly.entity_id
_entity_poly.type
_entity_poly.pdbx_seq_one_letter_code
_entity_poly.pdbx_strand_id
1 'polypeptide(L)'
;VAAACWSIHYAKRILETIFVHRFSHATMPLRNLFKNCSYYWLFTVYVAYHINHPLYTEPCNYCSAIGLAIFAICELGNLSIHVALRNLRPPGTTVRKIPVPTDNPLTSLFNLVSCPNYTYEIGSWIGFTIMTKCLP
;
A
#
# COMPACT_ATOMS: atom_id res chain seq x y z
N VAL A 1 -14.37 -4.33 -9.53
CA VAL A 1 -12.90 -4.07 -9.58
C VAL A 1 -12.40 -3.40 -8.30
N ALA A 2 -12.95 -2.25 -7.89
CA ALA A 2 -12.52 -1.53 -6.69
C ALA A 2 -12.45 -2.38 -5.41
N ALA A 3 -13.49 -3.18 -5.13
CA ALA A 3 -13.50 -4.09 -3.97
C ALA A 3 -12.35 -5.12 -3.99
N ALA A 4 -11.98 -5.61 -5.17
CA ALA A 4 -10.86 -6.52 -5.35
C ALA A 4 -9.52 -5.80 -5.09
N CYS A 5 -9.32 -4.61 -5.65
CA CYS A 5 -8.12 -3.79 -5.41
C CYS A 5 -7.94 -3.49 -3.91
N TRP A 6 -9.02 -3.07 -3.23
CA TRP A 6 -9.00 -2.82 -1.79
C TRP A 6 -8.62 -4.08 -1.01
N SER A 7 -9.28 -5.20 -1.32
CA SER A 7 -9.02 -6.49 -0.66
C SER A 7 -7.58 -6.97 -0.88
N ILE A 8 -7.07 -6.87 -2.11
CA ILE A 8 -5.71 -7.27 -2.47
C ILE A 8 -4.69 -6.40 -1.73
N HIS A 9 -4.88 -5.08 -1.67
CA HIS A 9 -3.99 -4.18 -0.95
C HIS A 9 -3.90 -4.53 0.53
N TYR A 10 -5.03 -4.68 1.22
CA TYR A 10 -5.02 -5.01 2.65
C TYR A 10 -4.57 -6.45 2.92
N ALA A 11 -4.91 -7.40 2.06
CA ALA A 11 -4.38 -8.77 2.14
C ALA A 11 -2.85 -8.78 2.00
N LYS A 12 -2.30 -8.05 1.02
CA LYS A 12 -0.85 -7.85 0.85
C LYS A 12 -0.24 -7.28 2.12
N ARG A 13 -0.80 -6.21 2.68
CA ARG A 13 -0.29 -5.59 3.92
C ARG A 13 -0.27 -6.56 5.10
N ILE A 14 -1.30 -7.40 5.24
CA ILE A 14 -1.34 -8.45 6.27
C ILE A 14 -0.24 -9.49 6.02
N LEU A 15 -0.11 -9.98 4.78
CA LEU A 15 0.93 -10.94 4.41
C LEU A 15 2.34 -10.38 4.61
N GLU A 16 2.59 -9.12 4.25
CA GLU A 16 3.87 -8.45 4.48
C GLU A 16 4.18 -8.33 5.96
N THR A 17 3.18 -8.03 6.78
CA THR A 17 3.33 -7.97 8.24
C THR A 17 3.72 -9.33 8.83
N ILE A 18 3.15 -10.42 8.31
CA ILE A 18 3.42 -11.78 8.80
C ILE A 18 4.76 -12.32 8.28
N PHE A 19 5.09 -12.09 7.00
CA PHE A 19 6.16 -12.80 6.30
C PHE A 19 7.37 -11.94 5.93
N VAL A 20 7.19 -10.63 5.74
CA VAL A 20 8.25 -9.72 5.25
C VAL A 20 8.81 -8.87 6.38
N HIS A 21 7.96 -8.25 7.19
CA HIS A 21 8.40 -7.29 8.19
C HIS A 21 9.14 -7.95 9.36
N ARG A 22 10.32 -7.40 9.67
CA ARG A 22 11.11 -7.74 10.86
C ARG A 22 11.00 -6.60 11.87
N PHE A 23 10.00 -6.66 12.74
CA PHE A 23 9.75 -5.64 13.74
C PHE A 23 10.82 -5.64 14.84
N SER A 24 11.17 -4.46 15.36
CA SER A 24 12.05 -4.33 16.53
C SER A 24 11.32 -4.59 17.85
N HIS A 25 10.02 -4.30 17.91
CA HIS A 25 9.16 -4.60 19.04
C HIS A 25 8.06 -5.57 18.59
N ALA A 26 7.80 -6.59 19.41
CA ALA A 26 6.85 -7.65 19.08
C ALA A 26 5.38 -7.16 19.08
N THR A 27 5.06 -6.11 19.85
CA THR A 27 3.67 -5.68 20.06
C THR A 27 3.55 -4.16 20.08
N MET A 28 2.46 -3.63 19.51
CA MET A 28 2.04 -2.24 19.68
C MET A 28 1.23 -2.08 20.98
N PRO A 29 1.20 -0.88 21.59
CA PRO A 29 0.31 -0.61 22.73
C PRO A 29 -1.17 -0.86 22.38
N LEU A 30 -1.92 -1.53 23.26
CA LEU A 30 -3.31 -1.94 23.01
C LEU A 30 -4.25 -0.78 22.63
N ARG A 31 -4.03 0.42 23.17
CA ARG A 31 -4.81 1.61 22.82
C ARG A 31 -4.66 2.01 21.34
N ASN A 32 -3.52 1.73 20.72
CA ASN A 32 -3.29 2.02 19.30
C ASN A 32 -4.01 1.02 18.39
N LEU A 33 -4.27 -0.20 18.88
CA LEU A 33 -5.04 -1.20 18.14
C LEU A 33 -6.44 -0.66 17.79
N PHE A 34 -7.17 -0.16 18.80
CA PHE A 34 -8.51 0.39 18.57
C PHE A 34 -8.51 1.55 17.58
N LYS A 35 -7.54 2.47 17.69
CA LYS A 35 -7.39 3.60 16.75
C LYS A 35 -7.13 3.11 15.32
N ASN A 36 -6.24 2.14 15.14
CA ASN A 36 -5.92 1.58 13.83
C ASN A 36 -7.12 0.84 13.23
N CYS A 37 -7.78 -0.02 14.01
CA CYS A 37 -8.97 -0.74 13.57
C CYS A 37 -10.10 0.23 13.19
N SER A 38 -10.41 1.21 14.05
CA SER A 38 -11.46 2.19 13.75
C SER A 38 -11.13 3.00 12.51
N TYR A 39 -9.86 3.40 12.33
CA TYR A 39 -9.41 4.12 11.15
C TYR A 39 -9.67 3.30 9.88
N TYR A 40 -9.14 2.08 9.81
CA TYR A 40 -9.29 1.25 8.61
C TYR A 40 -10.74 0.84 8.33
N TRP A 41 -11.52 0.49 9.36
CA TRP A 41 -12.89 0.06 9.19
C TRP A 41 -13.80 1.21 8.75
N LEU A 42 -13.67 2.39 9.38
CA LEU A 42 -14.48 3.56 9.01
C LEU A 42 -14.14 4.04 7.61
N PHE A 43 -12.86 4.09 7.23
CA PHE A 43 -12.47 4.43 5.86
C PHE A 43 -12.98 3.40 4.84
N THR A 44 -12.94 2.10 5.17
CA THR A 44 -13.50 1.06 4.31
C THR A 44 -15.00 1.25 4.11
N VAL A 45 -15.76 1.50 5.17
CA VAL A 45 -17.21 1.76 5.09
C VAL A 45 -17.49 3.03 4.28
N TYR A 46 -16.74 4.10 4.53
CA TYR A 46 -16.89 5.38 3.85
C TYR A 46 -16.66 5.26 2.35
N VAL A 47 -15.56 4.62 1.93
CA VAL A 47 -15.24 4.38 0.51
C VAL A 47 -16.26 3.43 -0.12
N ALA A 48 -16.62 2.34 0.57
CA ALA A 48 -17.59 1.37 0.07
C ALA A 48 -18.97 2.00 -0.14
N TYR A 49 -19.41 2.90 0.76
CA TYR A 49 -20.67 3.62 0.60
C TYR A 49 -20.70 4.44 -0.68
N HIS A 50 -19.65 5.20 -0.98
CA HIS A 50 -19.62 6.08 -2.16
C HIS A 50 -19.51 5.31 -3.47
N ILE A 51 -18.76 4.22 -3.50
CA ILE A 51 -18.57 3.40 -4.71
C ILE A 51 -19.83 2.57 -5.02
N ASN A 52 -20.55 2.10 -4.00
CA ASN A 52 -21.76 1.28 -4.19
C ASN A 52 -23.05 2.10 -4.12
N HIS A 53 -22.97 3.43 -4.03
CA HIS A 53 -24.15 4.28 -3.96
C HIS A 53 -24.95 4.19 -5.27
N PRO A 54 -26.30 4.16 -5.25
CA PRO A 54 -27.11 4.07 -6.48
C PRO A 54 -26.89 5.23 -7.48
N LEU A 55 -26.39 6.37 -7.00
CA LEU A 55 -26.04 7.55 -7.81
C LEU A 55 -24.57 7.57 -8.27
N TYR A 56 -23.85 6.47 -8.11
CA TYR A 56 -22.48 6.35 -8.57
C TYR A 56 -22.43 6.34 -10.10
N THR A 57 -21.66 7.25 -10.67
CA THR A 57 -21.41 7.30 -12.10
C THR A 57 -20.11 6.57 -12.41
N GLU A 58 -20.21 5.51 -13.20
CA GLU A 58 -19.04 4.71 -13.56
C GLU A 58 -18.02 5.52 -14.39
N PRO A 59 -16.72 5.35 -14.12
CA PRO A 59 -15.66 5.96 -14.91
C PRO A 59 -15.60 5.43 -16.34
N CYS A 60 -14.98 6.22 -17.21
CA CYS A 60 -14.63 5.76 -18.55
C CYS A 60 -13.71 4.53 -18.50
N ASN A 61 -13.91 3.55 -19.40
CA ASN A 61 -13.10 2.31 -19.41
C ASN A 61 -11.58 2.57 -19.46
N TYR A 62 -11.15 3.57 -20.22
CA TYR A 62 -9.74 3.99 -20.28
C TYR A 62 -9.24 4.53 -18.93
N CYS A 63 -10.06 5.31 -18.23
CA CYS A 63 -9.78 5.86 -16.91
C CYS A 63 -9.59 4.73 -15.89
N SER A 64 -10.52 3.78 -15.89
CA SER A 64 -10.49 2.60 -15.03
C SER A 64 -9.26 1.74 -15.29
N ALA A 65 -8.91 1.49 -16.56
CA ALA A 65 -7.75 0.69 -16.94
C ALA A 65 -6.43 1.36 -16.54
N ILE A 66 -6.29 2.67 -16.78
CA ILE A 66 -5.10 3.44 -16.39
C ILE A 66 -4.95 3.46 -14.87
N GLY A 67 -6.02 3.75 -14.14
CA GLY A 67 -6.00 3.75 -12.67
C GLY A 67 -5.63 2.39 -12.09
N LEU A 68 -6.16 1.30 -12.66
CA LEU A 68 -5.81 -0.06 -12.28
C LEU A 68 -4.33 -0.40 -12.57
N ALA A 69 -3.80 0.03 -13.72
CA ALA A 69 -2.41 -0.19 -14.08
C ALA A 69 -1.46 0.56 -13.11
N ILE A 70 -1.75 1.82 -12.81
CA ILE A 70 -1.01 2.62 -11.83
C ILE A 70 -1.04 1.91 -10.47
N PHE A 71 -2.25 1.52 -10.01
CA PHE A 71 -2.43 0.80 -8.75
C PHE A 71 -1.56 -0.48 -8.70
N ALA A 72 -1.61 -1.31 -9.74
CA ALA A 72 -0.86 -2.56 -9.78
C ALA A 72 0.67 -2.35 -9.75
N ILE A 73 1.18 -1.40 -10.54
CA ILE A 73 2.62 -1.07 -10.58
C ILE A 73 3.06 -0.55 -9.21
N CYS A 74 2.26 0.32 -8.59
CA CYS A 74 2.55 0.88 -7.28
C CYS A 74 2.50 -0.19 -6.17
N GLU A 75 1.55 -1.12 -6.20
CA GLU A 75 1.50 -2.23 -5.24
C GLU A 75 2.73 -3.14 -5.32
N LEU A 76 3.17 -3.47 -6.54
CA LEU A 76 4.38 -4.24 -6.79
C LEU A 76 5.65 -3.47 -6.38
N GLY A 77 5.68 -2.16 -6.63
CA GLY A 77 6.76 -1.28 -6.19
C GLY A 77 6.87 -1.23 -4.68
N ASN A 78 5.76 -1.00 -3.99
CA ASN A 78 5.69 -0.99 -2.53
C ASN A 78 6.20 -2.31 -1.93
N LEU A 79 5.76 -3.47 -2.46
CA LEU A 79 6.24 -4.79 -2.04
C LEU A 79 7.75 -4.95 -2.30
N SER A 80 8.23 -4.53 -3.47
CA SER A 80 9.65 -4.59 -3.83
C SER A 80 10.52 -3.80 -2.83
N ILE A 81 10.05 -2.62 -2.41
CA ILE A 81 10.72 -1.82 -1.39
C ILE A 81 10.67 -2.50 -0.02
N HIS A 82 9.53 -3.06 0.40
CA HIS A 82 9.45 -3.79 1.67
C HIS A 82 10.41 -4.99 1.71
N VAL A 83 10.54 -5.73 0.62
CA VAL A 83 11.52 -6.83 0.50
C VAL A 83 12.95 -6.30 0.56
N ALA A 84 13.26 -5.20 -0.14
CA ALA A 84 14.58 -4.57 -0.06
C ALA A 84 14.92 -4.13 1.37
N LEU A 85 13.99 -3.46 2.06
CA LEU A 85 14.14 -3.03 3.45
C LEU A 85 14.31 -4.22 4.41
N ARG A 86 13.60 -5.32 4.18
CA ARG A 86 13.74 -6.57 4.93
C ARG A 86 15.15 -7.16 4.80
N ASN A 87 15.74 -7.11 3.61
CA ASN A 87 17.07 -7.66 3.34
C ASN A 87 18.21 -6.80 3.92
N LEU A 88 17.98 -5.50 4.17
CA LEU A 88 18.95 -4.65 4.87
C LEU A 88 19.18 -5.05 6.32
N ARG A 89 18.25 -5.80 6.92
CA ARG A 89 18.29 -6.22 8.32
C ARG A 89 18.47 -7.74 8.42
N PRO A 90 19.69 -8.25 8.66
CA PRO A 90 19.92 -9.68 8.87
C PRO A 90 19.05 -10.26 9.99
N PRO A 91 18.63 -11.55 9.89
CA PRO A 91 17.82 -12.19 10.93
C PRO A 91 18.50 -12.09 12.30
N GLY A 92 17.73 -11.80 13.35
CA GLY A 92 18.24 -11.72 14.73
C GLY A 92 19.03 -10.46 15.07
N THR A 93 19.24 -9.53 14.12
CA THR A 93 19.98 -8.27 14.37
C THR A 93 19.07 -7.06 14.48
N THR A 94 19.54 -6.00 15.15
CA THR A 94 18.89 -4.67 15.23
C THR A 94 19.63 -3.60 14.43
N VAL A 95 20.62 -4.01 13.63
CA VAL A 95 21.45 -3.11 12.82
C VAL A 95 20.60 -2.42 11.76
N ARG A 96 20.79 -1.10 11.60
CA ARG A 96 20.18 -0.29 10.55
C ARG A 96 21.23 0.04 9.50
N LYS A 97 20.90 -0.22 8.23
CA LYS A 97 21.74 0.14 7.08
C LYS A 97 21.02 1.20 6.26
N ILE A 98 21.78 2.04 5.56
CA ILE A 98 21.23 3.01 4.62
C ILE A 98 20.66 2.23 3.42
N PRO A 99 19.38 2.45 3.07
CA PRO A 99 18.80 1.80 1.91
C PRO A 99 19.39 2.38 0.62
N VAL A 100 19.75 1.49 -0.30
CA VAL A 100 20.24 1.82 -1.64
C VAL A 100 19.45 1.02 -2.67
N PRO A 101 19.39 1.46 -3.94
CA PRO A 101 18.80 0.67 -5.01
C PRO A 101 19.42 -0.72 -5.11
N THR A 102 18.61 -1.70 -5.49
CA THR A 102 19.01 -3.06 -5.84
C THR A 102 18.87 -3.26 -7.35
N ASP A 103 19.14 -4.47 -7.85
CA ASP A 103 18.97 -4.79 -9.28
C ASP A 103 17.50 -4.70 -9.76
N ASN A 104 16.53 -4.65 -8.83
CA ASN A 104 15.12 -4.45 -9.19
C ASN A 104 14.87 -2.98 -9.59
N PRO A 105 14.34 -2.70 -10.79
CA PRO A 105 14.11 -1.33 -11.28
C PRO A 105 13.14 -0.53 -10.40
N LEU A 106 12.22 -1.19 -9.69
CA LEU A 106 11.30 -0.54 -8.77
C LEU A 106 12.00 -0.01 -7.51
N THR A 107 13.22 -0.48 -7.22
CA THR A 107 14.02 0.01 -6.09
C THR A 107 14.91 1.19 -6.47
N SER A 108 15.05 1.51 -7.77
CA SER A 108 15.77 2.71 -8.25
C SER A 108 15.21 4.00 -7.68
N LEU A 109 13.95 3.99 -7.21
CA LEU A 109 13.30 5.13 -6.56
C LEU A 109 14.03 5.58 -5.28
N PHE A 110 14.86 4.73 -4.66
CA PHE A 110 15.76 5.12 -3.56
C PHE A 110 16.77 6.21 -3.95
N ASN A 111 17.09 6.39 -5.24
CA ASN A 111 17.96 7.49 -5.69
C ASN A 111 17.27 8.86 -5.64
N LEU A 112 15.94 8.89 -5.59
CA LEU A 112 15.15 10.12 -5.66
C LEU A 112 14.50 10.48 -4.32
N VAL A 113 14.07 9.47 -3.55
CA VAL A 113 13.33 9.67 -2.30
C VAL A 113 13.81 8.74 -1.20
N SER A 114 13.75 9.21 0.04
CA SER A 114 14.20 8.44 1.20
C SER A 114 13.27 7.28 1.58
N CYS A 115 11.96 7.42 1.33
CA CYS A 115 10.94 6.44 1.71
C CYS A 115 10.08 6.03 0.50
N PRO A 116 10.63 5.28 -0.48
CA PRO A 116 9.92 4.98 -1.72
C PRO A 116 8.70 4.08 -1.51
N ASN A 117 8.63 3.30 -0.43
CA ASN A 117 7.45 2.53 -0.06
C ASN A 117 6.23 3.44 0.15
N TYR A 118 6.40 4.59 0.82
CA TYR A 118 5.31 5.55 0.99
C TYR A 118 4.95 6.26 -0.31
N THR A 119 5.93 6.55 -1.16
CA THR A 119 5.66 7.11 -2.50
C THR A 119 4.81 6.16 -3.33
N TYR A 120 5.15 4.87 -3.34
CA TYR A 120 4.35 3.86 -4.01
C TYR A 120 2.97 3.71 -3.37
N GLU A 121 2.86 3.73 -2.04
CA GLU A 121 1.57 3.67 -1.34
C GLU A 121 0.64 4.82 -1.77
N ILE A 122 1.15 6.05 -1.80
CA ILE A 122 0.39 7.22 -2.27
C ILE A 122 -0.01 7.04 -3.75
N GLY A 123 0.92 6.54 -4.58
CA GLY A 123 0.65 6.22 -5.98
C GLY A 123 -0.46 5.18 -6.15
N SER A 124 -0.50 4.14 -5.32
CA SER A 124 -1.60 3.16 -5.31
C SER A 124 -2.94 3.86 -5.06
N TRP A 125 -3.02 4.71 -4.04
CA TRP A 125 -4.27 5.41 -3.73
C TRP A 125 -4.69 6.42 -4.80
N ILE A 126 -3.74 7.13 -5.43
CA ILE A 126 -4.01 7.98 -6.60
C ILE A 126 -4.58 7.14 -7.75
N GLY A 127 -3.96 5.99 -8.06
CA GLY A 127 -4.45 5.06 -9.07
C GLY A 127 -5.85 4.56 -8.76
N PHE A 128 -6.12 4.23 -7.49
CA PHE A 128 -7.43 3.82 -7.01
C PHE A 128 -8.48 4.93 -7.20
N THR A 129 -8.18 6.18 -6.83
CA THR A 129 -9.07 7.34 -7.04
C THR A 129 -9.34 7.60 -8.53
N ILE A 130 -8.33 7.49 -9.39
CA ILE A 130 -8.52 7.62 -10.85
C ILE A 130 -9.44 6.50 -11.38
N MET A 131 -9.25 5.29 -10.88
CA MET A 131 -10.03 4.11 -11.25
C MET A 131 -11.48 4.19 -10.79
N THR A 132 -11.77 4.78 -9.63
CA THR A 132 -13.13 4.88 -9.09
C THR A 132 -13.83 6.18 -9.47
N LYS A 133 -13.09 7.24 -9.84
CA LYS A 133 -13.61 8.60 -10.03
C LYS A 133 -14.46 9.09 -8.85
N CYS A 134 -14.18 8.59 -7.65
CA CYS A 134 -14.77 9.06 -6.42
C CYS A 134 -13.85 10.09 -5.78
N LEU A 135 -14.44 11.16 -5.24
CA LEU A 135 -13.73 12.17 -4.45
C LEU A 135 -13.15 11.61 -3.12
N PRO A 136 -13.87 10.74 -2.38
CA PRO A 136 -13.28 10.00 -1.27
C PRO A 136 -12.46 8.79 -1.73
#